data_AF-A0A2R5LP38-F1
#
_entry.id   AF-A0A2R5LP38-F1
#
_cell.length_a   1.000
_cell.length_b   1.000
_cell.length_c   1.000
_cell.angle_alpha   90.00
_cell.angle_beta   90.00
_cell.angle_gamma   90.00
#
_symmetry.space_group_name_H-M   'P 1'
#
loop_
_entity.id
_entity.type
_entity.pdbx_description
1 polymer ?
#
loop_
_entity_poly.entity_id
_entity_poly.type
_entity_poly.pdbx_seq_one_letter_code
_entity_poly.pdbx_strand_id
1 'polypeptide(L)'
;MLQLVVFLTGCLFVATVHAACKVGPFSAKESLGGPGGSGVYKLVKSTFQNEEECVYVGPPQTVPSKGNPATYNWGWKKNGAWQKTTGKVYGEGANIMDEDSVYGKTTTTLVYSDYGNCDVTLFNGDKVTGGPHVELWQHSGANPNSEAVQCCKNKFNEELGKQNKGSSSVKEIDTGCGTYPQ
;
A
#
# COMPACT_ATOMS: atom_id res chain seq x y z
N MET A 1 -42.68 21.64 -51.42
CA MET A 1 -41.75 20.53 -51.10
C MET A 1 -41.00 20.91 -49.84
N LEU A 2 -41.36 20.30 -48.71
CA LEU A 2 -40.79 20.58 -47.39
C LEU A 2 -39.58 19.65 -47.21
N GLN A 3 -38.36 20.17 -47.24
CA GLN A 3 -37.14 19.39 -47.00
C GLN A 3 -36.92 19.22 -45.50
N LEU A 4 -36.97 17.97 -45.04
CA LEU A 4 -36.64 17.57 -43.68
C LEU A 4 -35.12 17.39 -43.59
N VAL A 5 -34.43 18.26 -42.87
CA VAL A 5 -33.01 18.09 -42.54
C VAL A 5 -32.92 17.34 -41.22
N VAL A 6 -32.49 16.08 -41.25
CA VAL A 6 -32.23 15.27 -40.05
C VAL A 6 -30.80 15.55 -39.59
N PHE A 7 -30.66 16.33 -38.52
CA PHE A 7 -29.40 16.48 -37.80
C PHE A 7 -29.21 15.26 -36.89
N LEU A 8 -28.43 14.28 -37.35
CA LEU A 8 -27.87 13.22 -36.51
C LEU A 8 -26.77 13.83 -35.63
N THR A 9 -27.15 14.39 -34.48
CA THR A 9 -26.22 14.68 -33.39
C THR A 9 -25.74 13.34 -32.82
N GLY A 10 -24.66 12.81 -33.40
CA GLY A 10 -23.95 11.68 -32.85
C GLY A 10 -23.35 12.06 -31.49
N CYS A 11 -24.01 11.64 -30.41
CA CYS A 11 -23.40 11.59 -29.10
C CYS A 11 -22.25 10.59 -29.16
N LEU A 12 -21.04 11.08 -29.42
CA LEU A 12 -19.81 10.36 -29.15
C LEU A 12 -19.72 10.19 -27.63
N PHE A 13 -20.40 9.18 -27.09
CA PHE A 13 -20.10 8.65 -25.78
C PHE A 13 -18.72 8.02 -25.89
N VAL A 14 -17.68 8.80 -25.60
CA VAL A 14 -16.35 8.27 -25.35
C VAL A 14 -16.48 7.47 -24.06
N ALA A 15 -16.73 6.16 -24.20
CA ALA A 15 -16.65 5.22 -23.10
C ALA A 15 -15.18 5.18 -22.68
N THR A 16 -14.80 6.02 -21.72
CA THR A 16 -13.53 5.91 -21.02
C THR A 16 -13.61 4.64 -20.18
N VAL A 17 -13.13 3.53 -20.74
CA VAL A 17 -12.91 2.28 -20.01
C VAL A 17 -11.80 2.55 -19.00
N HIS A 18 -12.17 3.06 -17.82
CA HIS A 18 -11.26 3.08 -16.68
C HIS A 18 -10.95 1.61 -16.34
N ALA A 19 -9.67 1.29 -16.17
CA ALA A 19 -9.31 -0.05 -15.72
C ALA A 19 -9.94 -0.29 -14.35
N ALA A 20 -10.81 -1.29 -14.25
CA ALA A 20 -11.42 -1.65 -12.97
C ALA A 20 -10.33 -2.06 -11.98
N CYS A 21 -10.45 -1.59 -10.73
CA CYS A 21 -9.51 -1.96 -9.67
C CYS A 21 -9.43 -3.48 -9.50
N LYS A 22 -8.24 -3.99 -9.18
CA LYS A 22 -8.03 -5.43 -8.99
C LYS A 22 -8.96 -6.00 -7.92
N VAL A 23 -9.46 -7.21 -8.16
CA VAL A 23 -10.32 -7.94 -7.24
C VAL A 23 -9.55 -9.13 -6.69
N GLY A 24 -9.69 -9.39 -5.38
CA GLY A 24 -9.01 -10.48 -4.70
C GLY A 24 -9.53 -11.88 -5.08
N PRO A 25 -8.99 -12.94 -4.45
CA PRO A 25 -8.09 -12.91 -3.30
C PRO A 25 -6.70 -12.35 -3.62
N PHE A 26 -6.05 -11.72 -2.62
CA PHE A 26 -4.71 -11.15 -2.76
C PHE A 26 -3.65 -12.11 -2.21
N SER A 27 -2.46 -12.08 -2.80
CA SER A 27 -1.32 -12.95 -2.52
C SER A 27 -0.19 -12.13 -1.90
N ALA A 28 0.11 -12.41 -0.64
CA ALA A 28 1.23 -11.83 0.09
C ALA A 28 2.56 -12.13 -0.60
N LYS A 29 2.72 -13.31 -1.20
CA LYS A 29 3.93 -13.68 -1.94
C LYS A 29 4.11 -12.82 -3.20
N GLU A 30 3.03 -12.50 -3.91
CA GLU A 30 3.09 -11.63 -5.08
C GLU A 30 3.35 -10.17 -4.68
N SER A 31 2.68 -9.66 -3.65
CA SER A 31 2.92 -8.31 -3.11
C SER A 31 4.37 -8.14 -2.62
N LEU A 32 4.93 -9.12 -1.90
CA LEU A 32 6.34 -9.10 -1.49
C LEU A 32 7.32 -9.11 -2.68
N GLY A 33 6.93 -9.65 -3.83
CA GLY A 33 7.73 -9.58 -5.06
C GLY A 33 7.71 -8.19 -5.70
N GLY A 34 6.60 -7.46 -5.55
CA GLY A 34 6.41 -6.11 -6.08
C GLY A 34 6.65 -6.01 -7.59
N PRO A 35 7.00 -4.81 -8.10
CA PRO A 35 7.25 -4.59 -9.53
C PRO A 35 8.61 -5.12 -10.02
N GLY A 36 9.38 -5.83 -9.18
CA GLY A 36 10.69 -6.37 -9.52
C GLY A 36 11.86 -5.50 -9.05
N GLY A 37 12.51 -5.94 -7.95
CA GLY A 37 13.92 -5.69 -7.60
C GLY A 37 14.41 -4.28 -7.27
N SER A 38 13.64 -3.22 -7.54
CA SER A 38 14.05 -1.84 -7.29
C SER A 38 12.95 -1.00 -6.66
N GLY A 39 13.35 0.03 -5.91
CA GLY A 39 12.44 0.91 -5.18
C GLY A 39 12.08 0.38 -3.79
N VAL A 40 11.31 1.20 -3.07
CA VAL A 40 10.78 0.90 -1.75
C VAL A 40 9.28 1.16 -1.74
N TYR A 41 8.56 0.46 -0.87
CA TYR A 41 7.20 0.86 -0.52
C TYR A 41 7.26 1.81 0.66
N LYS A 42 6.62 2.97 0.50
CA LYS A 42 6.52 4.00 1.53
C LYS A 42 5.15 3.90 2.18
N LEU A 43 5.10 3.97 3.50
CA LEU A 43 3.84 4.12 4.19
C LEU A 43 3.37 5.57 4.01
N VAL A 44 2.25 5.75 3.32
CA VAL A 44 1.70 7.07 3.02
C VAL A 44 0.75 7.51 4.13
N LYS A 45 -0.12 6.59 4.58
CA LYS A 45 -1.12 6.84 5.62
C LYS A 45 -1.26 5.62 6.51
N SER A 46 -1.52 5.86 7.80
CA SER A 46 -1.83 4.80 8.77
C SER A 46 -2.89 5.29 9.76
N THR A 47 -3.69 4.37 10.30
CA THR A 47 -4.52 4.66 11.49
C THR A 47 -3.78 4.43 12.80
N PHE A 48 -2.57 3.86 12.76
CA PHE A 48 -1.75 3.69 13.95
C PHE A 48 -1.12 5.03 14.35
N GLN A 49 -1.62 5.63 15.43
CA GLN A 49 -1.21 7.00 15.80
C GLN A 49 0.26 7.11 16.23
N ASN A 50 0.81 6.00 16.76
CA ASN A 50 2.19 5.92 17.23
C ASN A 50 3.18 5.57 16.12
N GLU A 51 2.74 5.55 14.86
CA GLU A 51 3.59 5.24 13.73
C GLU A 51 4.75 6.25 13.59
N GLU A 52 5.92 5.78 13.18
CA GLU A 52 7.06 6.67 12.91
C GLU A 52 6.84 7.45 11.60
N GLU A 53 7.55 8.57 11.41
CA GLU A 53 7.43 9.35 10.16
C GLU A 53 8.25 8.70 9.03
N CYS A 54 7.76 8.82 7.80
CA CYS A 54 8.48 8.38 6.60
C CYS A 54 8.88 6.89 6.63
N VAL A 55 8.03 6.02 7.16
CA VAL A 55 8.31 4.58 7.19
C VAL A 55 8.40 4.04 5.76
N TYR A 56 9.39 3.19 5.51
CA TYR A 56 9.55 2.49 4.25
C TYR A 56 10.04 1.06 4.42
N VAL A 57 9.71 0.21 3.46
CA VAL A 57 10.18 -1.16 3.35
C VAL A 57 10.76 -1.41 1.95
N GLY A 58 11.92 -2.07 1.90
CA GLY A 58 12.55 -2.55 0.69
C GLY A 58 12.13 -3.99 0.37
N PRO A 59 12.41 -4.47 -0.85
CA PRO A 59 12.09 -5.84 -1.23
C PRO A 59 12.85 -6.86 -0.36
N PRO A 60 12.30 -8.07 -0.16
CA PRO A 60 13.03 -9.17 0.44
C PRO A 60 14.30 -9.49 -0.35
N GLN A 61 15.40 -9.76 0.37
CA GLN A 61 16.71 -10.06 -0.23
C GLN A 61 16.78 -11.45 -0.87
N THR A 62 15.86 -12.34 -0.50
CA THR A 62 15.70 -13.69 -1.03
C THR A 62 14.21 -14.03 -1.16
N VAL A 63 13.88 -15.11 -1.87
CA VAL A 63 12.49 -15.60 -1.96
C VAL A 63 12.03 -16.10 -0.58
N PRO A 64 11.05 -15.46 0.06
CA PRO A 64 10.67 -15.81 1.42
C PRO A 64 9.76 -17.05 1.46
N SER A 65 9.87 -17.82 2.54
CA SER A 65 8.94 -18.91 2.88
C SER A 65 8.81 -19.04 4.40
N LYS A 66 7.74 -19.67 4.90
CA LYS A 66 7.54 -19.86 6.35
C LYS A 66 8.72 -20.54 7.05
N GLY A 67 9.28 -21.58 6.42
CA GLY A 67 10.43 -22.32 6.95
C GLY A 67 11.77 -21.59 6.77
N ASN A 68 11.82 -20.59 5.90
CA ASN A 68 13.00 -19.76 5.66
C ASN A 68 12.58 -18.31 5.34
N PRO A 69 12.23 -17.51 6.37
CA PRO A 69 11.86 -16.12 6.18
C PRO A 69 13.02 -15.31 5.60
N ALA A 70 12.72 -14.44 4.63
CA ALA A 70 13.74 -13.62 4.00
C ALA A 70 14.07 -12.39 4.87
N THR A 71 15.32 -11.93 4.80
CA THR A 71 15.66 -10.61 5.33
C THR A 71 15.09 -9.53 4.42
N TYR A 72 14.53 -8.46 5.00
CA TYR A 72 14.19 -7.25 4.26
C TYR A 72 14.78 -6.03 4.97
N ASN A 73 15.09 -4.98 4.20
CA ASN A 73 15.52 -3.70 4.74
C ASN A 73 14.31 -2.82 4.97
N TRP A 74 14.29 -2.09 6.07
CA TRP A 74 13.25 -1.09 6.33
C TRP A 74 13.78 0.03 7.21
N GLY A 75 13.00 1.09 7.35
CA GLY A 75 13.42 2.23 8.14
C GLY A 75 12.38 3.32 8.22
N TRP A 76 12.75 4.39 8.89
CA TRP A 76 11.93 5.59 9.09
C TRP A 76 12.83 6.80 9.28
N LYS A 77 12.24 7.99 9.37
CA LYS A 77 12.98 9.23 9.62
C LYS A 77 12.71 9.69 11.04
N LYS A 78 13.79 10.03 11.77
CA LYS A 78 13.71 10.58 13.14
C LYS A 78 14.68 11.72 13.28
N ASN A 79 14.18 12.87 13.73
CA ASN A 79 14.98 14.09 13.90
C ASN A 79 15.79 14.48 12.64
N GLY A 80 15.19 14.30 11.46
CA GLY A 80 15.83 14.59 10.17
C GLY A 80 16.78 13.51 9.64
N ALA A 81 17.09 12.46 10.42
CA ALA A 81 18.00 11.40 10.03
C ALA A 81 17.26 10.07 9.75
N TRP A 82 17.68 9.38 8.70
CA TRP A 82 17.17 8.05 8.36
C TRP A 82 17.69 7.00 9.35
N GLN A 83 16.76 6.32 10.02
CA GLN A 83 17.02 5.12 10.78
C GLN A 83 16.84 3.93 9.85
N LYS A 84 17.87 3.10 9.69
CA LYS A 84 17.85 1.92 8.82
C LYS A 84 18.01 0.67 9.67
N THR A 85 17.19 -0.32 9.40
CA THR A 85 17.19 -1.59 10.13
C THR A 85 16.80 -2.73 9.19
N THR A 86 16.74 -3.94 9.72
CA THR A 86 16.30 -5.13 9.01
C THR A 86 15.26 -5.88 9.82
N GLY A 87 14.47 -6.68 9.12
CA GLY A 87 13.52 -7.62 9.71
C GLY A 87 13.51 -8.94 8.93
N LYS A 88 12.66 -9.85 9.38
CA LYS A 88 12.37 -11.12 8.70
C LYS A 88 10.94 -11.12 8.19
N VAL A 89 10.71 -11.64 6.99
CA VAL A 89 9.39 -11.62 6.36
C VAL A 89 9.08 -12.90 5.58
N TYR A 90 7.81 -13.30 5.59
CA TYR A 90 7.25 -14.26 4.64
C TYR A 90 5.76 -14.02 4.38
N GLY A 91 5.24 -14.60 3.29
CA GLY A 91 3.83 -14.49 2.91
C GLY A 91 3.08 -15.81 2.96
N GLU A 92 1.87 -15.80 3.52
CA GLU A 92 0.90 -16.91 3.53
C GLU A 92 -0.51 -16.40 3.21
N GLY A 93 -1.08 -16.84 2.08
CA GLY A 93 -2.37 -16.31 1.62
C GLY A 93 -2.31 -14.80 1.41
N ALA A 94 -3.21 -14.05 2.04
CA ALA A 94 -3.21 -12.58 2.03
C ALA A 94 -2.35 -11.96 3.14
N ASN A 95 -1.73 -12.77 4.00
CA ASN A 95 -1.01 -12.29 5.17
C ASN A 95 0.50 -12.23 4.91
N ILE A 96 1.07 -11.06 5.11
CA ILE A 96 2.50 -10.85 5.26
C ILE A 96 2.80 -10.97 6.76
N MET A 97 3.74 -11.86 7.09
CA MET A 97 4.20 -12.10 8.45
C MET A 97 5.59 -11.52 8.58
N ASP A 98 5.75 -10.54 9.46
CA ASP A 98 6.99 -9.82 9.67
C ASP A 98 7.43 -9.87 11.14
N GLU A 99 8.76 -9.82 11.35
CA GLU A 99 9.36 -9.77 12.68
C GLU A 99 10.59 -8.85 12.67
N ASP A 100 10.59 -7.88 13.57
CA ASP A 100 11.71 -6.96 13.80
C ASP A 100 11.82 -6.52 15.26
N SER A 101 12.89 -5.78 15.59
CA SER A 101 13.17 -5.35 16.97
C SER A 101 12.26 -4.23 17.48
N VAL A 102 11.66 -3.43 16.57
CA VAL A 102 10.83 -2.26 16.86
C VAL A 102 9.38 -2.67 17.08
N TYR A 103 8.73 -3.28 16.09
CA TYR A 103 7.31 -3.68 16.15
C TYR A 103 7.10 -5.10 16.69
N GLY A 104 8.17 -5.90 16.81
CA GLY A 104 8.06 -7.30 17.25
C GLY A 104 7.50 -8.17 16.12
N LYS A 105 6.67 -9.16 16.46
CA LYS A 105 5.97 -9.97 15.47
C LYS A 105 4.68 -9.30 15.06
N THR A 106 4.46 -9.26 13.77
CA THR A 106 3.39 -8.49 13.13
C THR A 106 2.76 -9.32 12.02
N THR A 107 1.50 -9.01 11.75
CA THR A 107 0.72 -9.57 10.66
C THR A 107 0.07 -8.44 9.91
N THR A 108 0.42 -8.34 8.63
CA THR A 108 -0.09 -7.37 7.69
C THR A 108 -0.98 -8.09 6.68
N THR A 109 -2.31 -7.91 6.78
CA THR A 109 -3.28 -8.55 5.87
C THR A 109 -3.55 -7.63 4.68
N LEU A 110 -3.34 -8.12 3.45
CA LEU A 110 -3.68 -7.40 2.23
C LEU A 110 -5.20 -7.34 2.04
N VAL A 111 -5.77 -6.13 2.05
CA VAL A 111 -7.16 -5.88 1.64
C VAL A 111 -7.25 -5.40 0.21
N TYR A 112 -6.16 -4.86 -0.34
CA TYR A 112 -5.98 -4.58 -1.75
C TYR A 112 -4.49 -4.60 -2.12
N SER A 113 -4.19 -5.08 -3.31
CA SER A 113 -2.87 -4.94 -3.92
C SER A 113 -3.00 -4.95 -5.43
N ASP A 114 -2.26 -4.08 -6.10
CA ASP A 114 -2.03 -4.19 -7.54
C ASP A 114 -0.71 -4.92 -7.86
N TYR A 115 0.04 -5.34 -6.83
CA TYR A 115 1.37 -5.96 -6.87
C TYR A 115 2.47 -5.10 -7.51
N GLY A 116 2.27 -3.78 -7.60
CA GLY A 116 3.25 -2.91 -8.27
C GLY A 116 3.32 -1.50 -7.72
N ASN A 117 2.20 -0.77 -7.73
CA ASN A 117 2.18 0.65 -7.37
C ASN A 117 1.84 0.88 -5.91
N CYS A 118 0.95 0.08 -5.33
CA CYS A 118 0.47 0.33 -3.97
C CYS A 118 -0.28 -0.87 -3.37
N ASP A 119 -0.30 -0.88 -2.04
CA ASP A 119 -1.00 -1.86 -1.23
C ASP A 119 -1.88 -1.13 -0.21
N VAL A 120 -3.02 -1.74 0.12
CA VAL A 120 -3.84 -1.35 1.28
C VAL A 120 -3.88 -2.54 2.21
N THR A 121 -3.52 -2.31 3.48
CA THR A 121 -3.28 -3.39 4.44
C THR A 121 -3.96 -3.14 5.77
N LEU A 122 -4.13 -4.24 6.51
CA LEU A 122 -4.51 -4.26 7.93
C LEU A 122 -3.32 -4.71 8.76
N PHE A 123 -2.78 -3.80 9.56
CA PHE A 123 -1.59 -4.01 10.37
C PHE A 123 -1.93 -4.33 11.82
N ASN A 124 -1.35 -5.39 12.35
CA ASN A 124 -1.45 -5.85 13.73
C ASN A 124 -0.12 -6.42 14.20
N GLY A 125 0.11 -6.47 15.51
CA GLY A 125 1.28 -7.15 16.06
C GLY A 125 1.38 -7.05 17.57
N ASP A 126 2.36 -7.75 18.14
CA ASP A 126 2.54 -7.89 19.59
C ASP A 126 2.75 -6.55 20.31
N LYS A 127 3.47 -5.61 19.66
CA LYS A 127 3.74 -4.27 20.20
C LYS A 127 2.83 -3.19 19.60
N VAL A 128 1.84 -3.58 18.80
CA VAL A 128 0.92 -2.68 18.10
C VAL A 128 -0.43 -2.71 18.81
N THR A 129 -0.77 -1.61 19.49
CA THR A 129 -2.02 -1.54 20.26
C THR A 129 -3.19 -1.05 19.41
N GLY A 130 -4.40 -1.56 19.68
CA GLY A 130 -5.64 -1.06 19.08
C GLY A 130 -5.86 -1.39 17.60
N GLY A 131 -5.18 -2.41 17.07
CA GLY A 131 -5.34 -2.86 15.67
C GLY A 131 -6.59 -3.73 15.42
N PRO A 132 -6.90 -4.07 14.15
CA PRO A 132 -6.12 -3.75 12.94
C PRO A 132 -6.09 -2.26 12.60
N HIS A 133 -4.91 -1.79 12.19
CA HIS A 133 -4.72 -0.46 11.64
C HIS A 133 -4.79 -0.49 10.13
N VAL A 134 -5.50 0.47 9.53
CA VAL A 134 -5.59 0.56 8.07
C VAL A 134 -4.38 1.34 7.59
N GLU A 135 -3.68 0.80 6.60
CA GLU A 135 -2.49 1.40 6.04
C GLU A 135 -2.60 1.51 4.51
N LEU A 136 -2.01 2.58 3.98
CA LEU A 136 -1.82 2.79 2.55
C LEU A 136 -0.32 2.85 2.26
N TRP A 137 0.17 1.87 1.53
CA TRP A 137 1.54 1.79 1.06
C TRP A 137 1.63 2.16 -0.42
N GLN A 138 2.64 2.91 -0.82
CA GLN A 138 2.89 3.28 -2.21
C GLN A 138 4.35 3.06 -2.58
N HIS A 139 4.58 2.36 -3.69
CA HIS A 139 5.91 2.15 -4.26
C HIS A 139 6.52 3.48 -4.72
N SER A 140 7.83 3.64 -4.53
CA SER A 140 8.56 4.86 -4.85
C SER A 140 8.57 5.22 -6.33
N GLY A 141 8.35 4.25 -7.22
CA GLY A 141 8.21 4.45 -8.67
C GLY A 141 6.78 4.73 -9.13
N ALA A 142 5.78 4.63 -8.25
CA ALA A 142 4.38 4.80 -8.63
C ALA A 142 4.05 6.26 -8.95
N ASN A 143 3.34 6.50 -10.05
CA ASN A 143 2.76 7.81 -10.35
C ASN A 143 1.55 8.07 -9.42
N PRO A 144 1.58 9.10 -8.55
CA PRO A 144 0.53 9.36 -7.56
C PRO A 144 -0.83 9.75 -8.18
N ASN A 145 -0.84 10.09 -9.47
CA ASN A 145 -2.03 10.45 -10.24
C ASN A 145 -2.52 9.32 -11.17
N SER A 146 -1.89 8.15 -11.13
CA SER A 146 -2.31 7.00 -11.94
C SER A 146 -3.62 6.39 -11.44
N GLU A 147 -4.37 5.74 -12.34
CA GLU A 147 -5.59 5.01 -11.99
C GLU A 147 -5.32 3.94 -10.92
N ALA A 148 -4.18 3.25 -11.00
CA ALA A 148 -3.76 2.25 -10.02
C ALA A 148 -3.63 2.83 -8.60
N VAL A 149 -3.00 4.00 -8.45
CA VAL A 149 -2.89 4.68 -7.16
C VAL A 149 -4.24 5.23 -6.68
N GLN A 150 -5.11 5.68 -7.59
CA GLN A 150 -6.47 6.08 -7.21
C GLN A 150 -7.30 4.89 -6.70
N CYS A 151 -7.13 3.70 -7.29
CA CYS A 151 -7.73 2.47 -6.76
C CYS A 151 -7.31 2.20 -5.31
N CYS A 152 -6.03 2.32 -4.97
CA CYS A 152 -5.57 2.15 -3.59
C CYS A 152 -6.16 3.19 -2.64
N LYS A 153 -6.23 4.46 -3.04
CA LYS A 153 -6.86 5.52 -2.23
C LYS A 153 -8.34 5.23 -1.96
N ASN A 154 -9.07 4.77 -2.98
CA ASN A 154 -10.46 4.37 -2.84
C ASN A 154 -10.61 3.16 -1.90
N LYS A 155 -9.77 2.13 -2.07
CA LYS A 155 -9.79 0.93 -1.22
C LYS A 155 -9.40 1.22 0.23
N PHE A 156 -8.48 2.15 0.47
CA PHE A 156 -8.15 2.65 1.79
C PHE A 156 -9.37 3.32 2.46
N ASN A 157 -10.07 4.22 1.74
CA ASN A 157 -11.26 4.87 2.26
C ASN A 157 -12.43 3.89 2.50
N GLU A 158 -12.63 2.92 1.60
CA GLU A 158 -13.60 1.84 1.81
C GLU A 158 -13.28 1.05 3.09
N GLU A 159 -12.02 0.71 3.32
CA GLU A 159 -11.60 -0.05 4.49
C GLU A 159 -11.73 0.75 5.80
N LEU A 160 -11.43 2.05 5.78
CA LEU A 160 -11.76 2.95 6.90
C LEU A 160 -13.27 2.90 7.23
N GLY A 161 -14.13 2.97 6.20
CA GLY A 161 -15.58 2.89 6.35
C GLY A 161 -16.04 1.59 7.00
N LYS A 162 -15.49 0.44 6.57
CA LYS A 162 -15.80 -0.87 7.19
C LYS A 162 -15.43 -0.94 8.67
N GLN A 163 -14.40 -0.20 9.09
CA GLN A 163 -13.95 -0.15 10.47
C GLN A 163 -14.59 0.99 11.28
N ASN A 164 -15.57 1.70 10.71
CA ASN A 164 -16.19 2.89 11.32
C ASN A 164 -15.16 3.96 11.71
N LYS A 165 -14.08 4.06 10.94
CA LYS A 165 -13.00 5.03 11.11
C LYS A 165 -13.19 6.22 10.18
N GLY A 166 -12.97 7.42 10.70
CA GLY A 166 -13.04 8.68 9.95
C GLY A 166 -11.67 9.24 9.62
N SER A 167 -11.62 10.32 8.85
CA SER A 167 -10.37 11.02 8.51
C SER A 167 -9.55 11.47 9.72
N SER A 168 -10.21 11.78 10.84
CA SER A 168 -9.55 12.15 12.10
C SER A 168 -8.73 11.03 12.74
N SER A 169 -8.97 9.77 12.34
CA SER A 169 -8.17 8.62 12.78
C SER A 169 -6.96 8.34 11.87
N VAL A 170 -6.78 9.13 10.82
CA VAL A 170 -5.71 8.91 9.84
C VAL A 170 -4.55 9.84 10.12
N LYS A 171 -3.36 9.27 10.23
CA LYS A 171 -2.08 9.97 10.28
C LYS A 171 -1.44 9.94 8.89
N GLU A 172 -1.03 11.11 8.39
CA GLU A 172 -0.19 11.20 7.20
C GLU A 172 1.26 10.89 7.59
N ILE A 173 1.89 9.96 6.88
CA ILE A 173 3.22 9.43 7.22
C ILE A 173 4.30 9.94 6.25
N ASP A 174 3.95 10.09 4.96
CA ASP A 174 4.89 10.46 3.88
C ASP A 174 4.95 11.99 3.62
N THR A 175 4.97 12.81 4.68
CA THR A 175 5.06 14.28 4.54
C THR A 175 6.48 14.78 4.86
N GLY A 176 7.11 15.53 3.94
CA GLY A 176 8.42 16.14 4.18
C GLY A 176 9.60 15.16 4.23
N CYS A 177 9.41 13.93 3.74
CA CYS A 177 10.40 12.86 3.85
C CYS A 177 11.65 13.06 2.99
N GLY A 178 11.51 13.74 1.84
CA GLY A 178 12.59 13.92 0.87
C GLY A 178 12.85 12.64 0.10
N THR A 179 14.12 12.35 -0.22
CA THR A 179 14.49 11.13 -0.93
C THR A 179 14.64 9.97 0.06
N TYR A 180 13.89 8.89 -0.20
CA TYR A 180 13.96 7.66 0.58
C TYR A 180 15.24 6.87 0.27
N PRO A 181 15.83 6.19 1.28
CA PRO A 181 16.90 5.26 1.04
C PRO A 181 16.47 4.15 0.08
N GLN A 182 17.36 3.78 -0.83
CA GLN A 182 17.22 2.61 -1.71
C GLN A 182 18.04 1.45 -1.15
#